data_AF-A0A950IDS1-F1
#
_entry.id   AF-A0A950IDS1-F1
#
_cell.length_a   1.000
_cell.length_b   1.000
_cell.length_c   1.000
_cell.angle_alpha   90.00
_cell.angle_beta   90.00
_cell.angle_gamma   90.00
#
_symmetry.space_group_name_H-M   'P 1'
#
loop_
_entity.id
_entity.type
_entity.pdbx_description
1 polymer ?
#
loop_
_entity_poly.entity_id
_entity_poly.type
_entity_poly.pdbx_seq_one_letter_code
_entity_poly.pdbx_strand_id
1 'polypeptide(L)'
;MNNRRLACLTLAAALAATVLPAAPALADGAASTRNILIGGAAAALLIINHNKKVHEKYAEYDRRQAATQDEANNAEAAYESERSAYSHEAALVSSYQHEVAVQHQEVLRLRHQIAMSNQREQQRVAAAKQQQPAFQPLVAAARAQSPAQPTMRVANVSYGWGVL
;
A
#
# COMPACT_ATOMS: atom_id res chain seq x y z
N MET A 1 49.92 -22.09 -9.97
CA MET A 1 49.94 -23.22 -9.02
C MET A 1 49.12 -22.83 -7.80
N ASN A 2 48.03 -23.55 -7.55
CA ASN A 2 46.91 -23.07 -6.73
C ASN A 2 47.26 -22.97 -5.24
N ASN A 3 46.98 -21.83 -4.62
CA ASN A 3 47.17 -21.53 -3.18
C ASN A 3 46.56 -22.60 -2.26
N ARG A 4 45.54 -23.33 -2.73
CA ARG A 4 44.94 -24.48 -2.04
C ARG A 4 45.91 -25.66 -1.86
N ARG A 5 46.83 -25.88 -2.81
CA ARG A 5 47.84 -26.95 -2.73
C ARG A 5 48.94 -26.62 -1.71
N LEU A 6 49.29 -25.34 -1.58
CA LEU A 6 50.24 -24.88 -0.56
C LEU A 6 49.66 -25.01 0.85
N ALA A 7 48.38 -24.67 1.05
CA ALA A 7 47.69 -24.85 2.34
C ALA A 7 47.56 -26.34 2.73
N CYS A 8 47.31 -27.23 1.78
CA CYS A 8 47.28 -28.67 2.04
C CYS A 8 48.67 -29.22 2.43
N LEU A 9 49.74 -28.74 1.78
CA LEU A 9 51.10 -29.18 2.08
C LEU A 9 51.58 -28.68 3.46
N THR A 10 51.23 -27.46 3.86
CA THR A 10 51.57 -26.96 5.20
C THR A 10 50.79 -27.66 6.29
N LEU A 11 49.51 -27.97 6.06
CA LEU A 11 48.70 -28.76 7.01
C LEU A 11 49.22 -30.20 7.14
N ALA A 12 49.60 -30.84 6.04
CA ALA A 12 50.17 -32.19 6.04
C ALA A 12 51.55 -32.24 6.71
N ALA A 13 52.39 -31.21 6.50
CA ALA A 13 53.68 -31.11 7.16
C ALA A 13 53.55 -30.85 8.67
N ALA A 14 52.58 -30.02 9.10
CA ALA A 14 52.29 -29.79 10.51
C ALA A 14 51.78 -31.06 11.21
N LEU A 15 50.90 -31.83 10.56
CA LEU A 15 50.46 -33.13 11.07
C LEU A 15 51.61 -34.14 11.14
N ALA A 16 52.47 -34.20 10.12
CA ALA A 16 53.63 -35.10 10.11
C ALA A 16 54.65 -34.76 11.21
N ALA A 17 54.84 -33.48 11.53
CA ALA A 17 55.71 -33.04 12.63
C ALA A 17 55.16 -33.42 14.02
N THR A 18 53.84 -33.51 14.18
CA THR A 18 53.20 -33.95 15.44
C THR A 18 53.15 -35.48 15.63
N VAL A 19 53.53 -36.27 14.62
CA VAL A 19 53.45 -37.74 14.63
C VAL A 19 54.83 -38.41 14.73
N LEU A 20 55.92 -37.65 14.79
CA LEU A 20 57.25 -38.22 15.04
C LEU A 20 57.44 -38.46 16.55
N PRO A 21 57.57 -39.73 17.01
CA PRO A 21 57.89 -40.02 18.39
C PRO A 21 59.38 -39.68 18.61
N ALA A 22 59.65 -38.64 19.38
CA ALA A 22 60.98 -38.38 19.89
C ALA A 22 61.36 -39.51 20.87
N ALA A 23 62.20 -40.44 20.40
CA ALA A 23 62.93 -41.49 21.13
C ALA A 23 62.09 -42.51 21.97
N PRO A 24 62.31 -43.84 21.82
CA PRO A 24 61.65 -44.82 22.66
C PRO A 24 62.37 -44.90 24.00
N ALA A 25 61.88 -44.17 25.01
CA ALA A 25 62.18 -44.50 26.39
C ALA A 25 61.38 -45.78 26.73
N LEU A 26 62.09 -46.91 26.80
CA LEU A 26 61.60 -48.19 27.30
C LEU A 26 61.22 -48.08 28.79
N ALA A 27 60.05 -47.52 29.07
CA ALA A 27 59.40 -47.60 30.37
C ALA A 27 57.89 -47.46 30.17
N ASP A 28 57.16 -48.56 30.33
CA ASP A 28 55.70 -48.58 30.54
C ASP A 28 54.83 -47.82 29.49
N GLY A 29 55.18 -47.96 28.21
CA GLY A 29 54.64 -47.13 27.13
C GLY A 29 53.17 -47.36 26.75
N ALA A 30 52.58 -48.53 27.02
CA ALA A 30 51.24 -48.87 26.51
C ALA A 30 50.10 -48.03 27.12
N ALA A 31 50.21 -47.65 28.41
CA ALA A 31 49.23 -46.78 29.06
C ALA A 31 49.43 -45.30 28.66
N SER A 32 50.68 -44.87 28.50
CA SER A 32 51.04 -43.49 28.15
C SER A 32 50.65 -43.13 26.71
N THR A 33 50.89 -44.01 25.73
CA THR A 33 50.47 -43.76 24.34
C THR A 33 48.95 -43.74 24.20
N ARG A 34 48.22 -44.57 24.96
CA ARG A 34 46.76 -44.54 24.98
C ARG A 34 46.23 -43.22 25.55
N ASN A 35 46.81 -42.69 26.63
CA ASN A 35 46.41 -41.39 27.18
C ASN A 35 46.79 -40.21 26.27
N ILE A 36 47.92 -40.27 25.57
CA ILE A 36 48.32 -39.23 24.60
C ILE A 36 47.41 -39.27 23.37
N LEU A 37 47.09 -40.46 22.83
CA LEU A 37 46.18 -40.60 21.68
C LEU A 37 44.74 -40.21 22.05
N ILE A 38 44.24 -40.65 23.21
CA ILE A 38 42.91 -40.28 23.71
C ILE A 38 42.88 -38.78 24.04
N GLY A 39 43.90 -38.24 24.70
CA GLY A 39 44.00 -36.81 25.03
C GLY A 39 44.12 -35.92 23.80
N GLY A 40 44.92 -36.32 22.82
CA GLY A 40 45.07 -35.61 21.54
C GLY A 40 43.79 -35.64 20.69
N ALA A 41 43.12 -36.80 20.61
CA ALA A 41 41.84 -36.91 19.92
C ALA A 41 40.73 -36.09 20.63
N ALA A 42 40.70 -36.10 21.97
CA ALA A 42 39.76 -35.28 22.73
C ALA A 42 40.00 -33.78 22.52
N ALA A 43 41.27 -33.33 22.50
CA ALA A 43 41.61 -31.94 22.22
C ALA A 43 41.17 -31.52 20.80
N ALA A 44 41.39 -32.38 19.79
CA ALA A 44 40.94 -32.12 18.42
C ALA A 44 39.42 -31.98 18.32
N LEU A 45 38.66 -32.84 19.00
CA LEU A 45 37.19 -32.76 19.03
C LEU A 45 36.69 -31.48 19.73
N LEU A 46 37.33 -31.05 20.81
CA LEU A 46 37.01 -29.80 21.49
C LEU A 46 37.26 -28.58 20.58
N ILE A 47 38.36 -28.57 19.84
CA ILE A 47 38.68 -27.51 18.88
C ILE A 47 37.63 -27.45 17.76
N ILE A 48 37.25 -28.61 17.19
CA ILE A 48 36.22 -28.68 16.14
C ILE A 48 34.87 -28.19 16.65
N ASN A 49 34.47 -28.62 17.85
CA ASN A 49 33.21 -28.20 18.47
C ASN A 49 33.22 -26.68 18.76
N HIS A 50 34.32 -26.14 19.28
CA HIS A 50 34.47 -24.71 19.51
C HIS A 50 34.31 -23.90 18.22
N ASN A 51 35.01 -24.28 17.15
CA ASN A 51 34.90 -23.59 15.86
C ASN A 51 33.47 -23.66 15.29
N LYS A 52 32.82 -24.83 15.37
CA LYS A 52 31.43 -24.98 14.96
C LYS A 52 30.52 -24.03 15.73
N LYS A 53 30.67 -23.97 17.06
CA LYS A 53 29.88 -23.10 17.94
C LYS A 53 30.10 -21.62 17.66
N VAL A 54 31.33 -21.22 17.33
CA VAL A 54 31.66 -19.84 16.95
C VAL A 54 30.98 -19.46 15.63
N HIS A 55 31.03 -20.32 14.62
CA HIS A 55 30.34 -20.07 13.34
C HIS A 55 28.81 -20.08 13.47
N GLU A 56 28.26 -20.98 14.28
CA GLU A 56 26.83 -20.98 14.62
C GLU A 56 26.42 -19.67 15.28
N LYS A 57 27.26 -19.12 16.17
CA LYS A 57 27.01 -17.82 16.79
C LYS A 57 27.03 -16.67 15.79
N TYR A 58 27.99 -16.61 14.88
CA TYR A 58 28.00 -15.58 13.83
C TYR A 58 26.77 -15.68 12.93
N ALA A 59 26.42 -16.89 12.48
CA ALA A 59 25.22 -17.10 11.68
C ALA A 59 23.94 -16.69 12.43
N GLU A 60 23.88 -16.89 13.75
CA GLU A 60 22.78 -16.43 14.58
C GLU A 60 22.73 -14.90 14.68
N TYR A 61 23.88 -14.23 14.85
CA TYR A 61 23.95 -12.77 14.86
C TYR A 61 23.52 -12.16 13.52
N ASP A 62 24.02 -12.69 12.41
CA ASP A 62 23.66 -12.23 11.07
C ASP A 62 22.17 -12.37 10.81
N ARG A 63 21.56 -13.50 11.22
CA ARG A 63 20.11 -13.71 11.10
C ARG A 63 19.31 -12.74 11.96
N ARG A 64 19.75 -12.47 13.19
CA ARG A 64 19.07 -11.50 14.06
C ARG A 64 19.16 -10.09 13.49
N GLN A 65 20.32 -9.71 12.97
CA GLN A 65 20.51 -8.40 12.34
C GLN A 65 19.65 -8.25 11.09
N ALA A 66 19.61 -9.27 10.22
CA ALA A 66 18.74 -9.30 9.07
C ALA A 66 17.27 -9.20 9.47
N ALA A 67 16.82 -9.97 10.47
CA ALA A 67 15.44 -9.91 10.96
C ALA A 67 15.06 -8.51 11.49
N THR A 68 15.95 -7.86 12.25
CA THR A 68 15.71 -6.49 12.73
C THR A 68 15.67 -5.48 11.59
N GLN A 69 16.52 -5.63 10.57
CA GLN A 69 16.48 -4.78 9.38
C GLN A 69 15.20 -4.99 8.58
N ASP A 70 14.78 -6.25 8.39
CA ASP A 70 13.54 -6.58 7.70
C ASP A 70 12.32 -6.02 8.43
N GLU A 71 12.31 -6.09 9.77
CA GLU A 71 11.25 -5.50 10.60
C GLU A 71 11.21 -3.97 10.47
N ALA A 72 12.37 -3.30 10.52
CA ALA A 72 12.46 -1.85 10.33
C ALA A 72 12.01 -1.43 8.92
N ASN A 73 12.49 -2.12 7.88
CA ASN A 73 12.11 -1.85 6.49
C ASN A 73 10.60 -2.05 6.28
N ASN A 74 10.02 -3.09 6.86
CA ASN A 74 8.58 -3.36 6.75
C ASN A 74 7.75 -2.30 7.49
N ALA A 75 8.21 -1.85 8.66
CA ALA A 75 7.57 -0.76 9.39
C ALA A 75 7.61 0.55 8.58
N GLU A 76 8.77 0.92 8.02
CA GLU A 76 8.93 2.09 7.16
C GLU A 76 8.02 2.01 5.93
N ALA A 77 7.99 0.86 5.24
CA ALA A 77 7.12 0.66 4.09
C ALA A 77 5.63 0.80 4.45
N ALA A 78 5.21 0.31 5.62
CA ALA A 78 3.84 0.48 6.11
C ALA A 78 3.52 1.97 6.35
N TYR A 79 4.41 2.70 7.04
CA TYR A 79 4.23 4.14 7.28
C TYR A 79 4.20 4.95 5.98
N GLU A 80 5.05 4.64 5.02
CA GLU A 80 5.05 5.28 3.70
C GLU A 80 3.77 4.99 2.93
N SER A 81 3.27 3.76 2.99
CA SER A 81 2.02 3.37 2.34
C SER A 81 0.83 4.16 2.90
N GLU A 82 0.75 4.31 4.22
CA GLU A 82 -0.29 5.07 4.90
C GLU A 82 -0.21 6.56 4.54
N ARG A 83 0.99 7.15 4.57
CA ARG A 83 1.21 8.53 4.16
C ARG A 83 0.80 8.79 2.71
N SER A 84 1.13 7.85 1.82
CA SER A 84 0.77 7.95 0.40
C SER A 84 -0.75 7.89 0.20
N ALA A 85 -1.44 7.01 0.93
CA ALA A 85 -2.90 6.90 0.91
C ALA A 85 -3.56 8.22 1.34
N TYR A 86 -3.11 8.80 2.46
CA TYR A 86 -3.62 10.11 2.90
C TYR A 86 -3.38 11.23 1.88
N SER A 87 -2.20 11.26 1.25
CA SER A 87 -1.91 12.25 0.21
C SER A 87 -2.84 12.09 -1.00
N HIS A 88 -3.18 10.85 -1.35
CA HIS A 88 -4.09 10.54 -2.44
C HIS A 88 -5.52 10.95 -2.11
N GLU A 89 -6.00 10.65 -0.90
CA GLU A 89 -7.32 11.08 -0.43
C GLU A 89 -7.45 12.60 -0.42
N ALA A 90 -6.43 13.32 0.06
CA ALA A 90 -6.43 14.78 0.04
C ALA A 90 -6.51 15.35 -1.40
N ALA A 91 -5.78 14.74 -2.34
CA ALA A 91 -5.86 15.11 -3.75
C ALA A 91 -7.27 14.88 -4.33
N LEU A 92 -7.90 13.75 -4.02
CA LEU A 92 -9.27 13.44 -4.45
C LEU A 92 -10.29 14.46 -3.91
N VAL A 93 -10.18 14.84 -2.63
CA VAL A 93 -11.06 15.86 -2.05
C VAL A 93 -10.91 17.19 -2.79
N SER A 94 -9.69 17.59 -3.14
CA SER A 94 -9.46 18.82 -3.89
C SER A 94 -10.06 18.77 -5.30
N SER A 95 -9.96 17.63 -5.99
CA SER A 95 -10.59 17.45 -7.30
C SER A 95 -12.12 17.50 -7.22
N TYR A 96 -12.71 16.87 -6.20
CA TYR A 96 -14.16 16.92 -5.99
C TYR A 96 -14.66 18.33 -5.69
N GLN A 97 -13.93 19.09 -4.86
CA GLN A 97 -14.26 20.49 -4.60
C GLN A 97 -14.23 21.33 -5.90
N HIS A 98 -13.24 21.09 -6.76
CA HIS A 98 -13.16 21.77 -8.04
C HIS A 98 -14.34 21.42 -8.95
N GLU A 99 -14.67 20.14 -9.07
CA GLU A 99 -15.80 19.68 -9.89
C GLU A 99 -17.14 20.26 -9.40
N VAL A 100 -17.38 20.25 -8.09
CA VAL A 100 -18.58 20.86 -7.48
C VAL A 100 -18.64 22.36 -7.76
N ALA A 101 -17.51 23.06 -7.69
CA ALA A 101 -17.46 24.49 -8.00
C ALA A 101 -17.80 24.76 -9.48
N VAL A 102 -17.28 23.95 -10.41
CA VAL A 102 -17.59 24.05 -11.84
C VAL A 102 -19.07 23.78 -12.08
N GLN A 103 -19.62 22.68 -11.54
CA GLN A 103 -21.04 22.37 -11.65
C GLN A 103 -21.92 23.48 -11.07
N HIS A 104 -21.51 24.07 -9.95
CA HIS A 104 -22.24 25.19 -9.34
C HIS A 104 -22.28 26.42 -10.27
N GLN A 105 -21.16 26.75 -10.93
CA GLN A 105 -21.11 27.84 -11.91
C GLN A 105 -22.02 27.57 -13.11
N GLU A 106 -22.07 26.34 -13.60
CA GLU A 106 -22.97 25.95 -14.69
C GLU A 106 -24.44 26.07 -14.29
N VAL A 107 -24.81 25.60 -13.09
CA VAL A 107 -26.17 25.73 -12.57
C VAL A 107 -26.58 27.19 -12.46
N LEU A 108 -25.71 28.07 -11.95
CA LEU A 108 -25.97 29.50 -11.87
C LEU A 108 -26.15 30.12 -13.26
N ARG A 109 -25.30 29.75 -14.22
CA ARG A 109 -25.41 30.20 -15.60
C ARG A 109 -26.74 29.77 -16.23
N LEU A 110 -27.13 28.51 -16.07
CA LEU A 110 -28.41 27.98 -16.58
C LEU A 110 -29.60 28.67 -15.92
N ARG A 111 -29.56 28.90 -14.60
CA ARG A 111 -30.61 29.66 -13.88
C ARG A 111 -30.75 31.07 -14.44
N HIS A 112 -29.63 31.75 -14.71
CA HIS A 112 -29.66 33.09 -15.29
C HIS A 112 -30.27 33.08 -16.72
N GLN A 113 -29.93 32.08 -17.53
CA GLN A 113 -30.51 31.92 -18.86
C GLN A 113 -32.03 31.69 -18.81
N ILE A 114 -32.50 30.84 -17.90
CA ILE A 114 -33.94 30.58 -17.70
C ILE A 114 -34.66 31.83 -17.20
N ALA A 115 -34.06 32.58 -16.27
CA ALA A 115 -34.64 33.84 -15.80
C ALA A 115 -34.81 34.85 -16.96
N MET A 116 -33.80 34.98 -17.81
CA MET A 116 -33.86 35.85 -18.99
C MET A 116 -34.88 35.38 -20.03
N SER A 117 -35.02 34.07 -20.27
CA SER A 117 -36.05 33.55 -21.18
C SER A 117 -37.46 33.78 -20.64
N ASN A 118 -37.69 33.50 -19.35
CA ASN A 118 -38.98 33.69 -18.71
C ASN A 118 -39.39 35.18 -18.71
N GLN A 119 -38.44 36.08 -18.47
CA GLN A 119 -38.71 37.53 -18.52
C GLN A 119 -39.10 37.98 -19.94
N ARG A 120 -38.44 37.46 -20.99
CA ARG A 120 -38.80 37.75 -22.38
C ARG A 120 -40.18 37.22 -22.73
N GLU A 121 -40.54 36.02 -22.27
CA GLU A 121 -41.88 35.47 -22.47
C GLU A 121 -42.96 36.31 -21.76
N GLN A 122 -42.72 36.70 -20.51
CA GLN A 122 -43.63 37.58 -19.78
C GLN A 122 -43.84 38.92 -20.48
N GLN A 123 -42.78 39.53 -21.01
CA GLN A 123 -42.88 40.76 -21.80
C GLN A 123 -43.69 40.56 -23.08
N ARG A 124 -43.51 39.44 -23.79
CA ARG A 124 -44.32 39.10 -24.97
C ARG A 124 -45.80 38.95 -24.62
N VAL A 125 -46.12 38.26 -23.54
CA VAL A 125 -47.51 38.08 -23.08
C VAL A 125 -48.12 39.42 -22.64
N ALA A 126 -47.37 40.27 -21.95
CA ALA A 126 -47.82 41.60 -21.54
C ALA A 126 -48.09 42.52 -22.75
N ALA A 127 -47.20 42.54 -23.74
CA ALA A 127 -47.37 43.29 -24.97
C ALA A 127 -48.58 42.79 -25.79
N ALA A 128 -48.78 41.47 -25.87
CA ALA A 128 -49.94 40.88 -26.54
C ALA A 128 -51.27 41.25 -25.87
N LYS A 129 -51.30 41.38 -24.53
CA LYS A 129 -52.49 41.87 -23.80
C LYS A 129 -52.79 43.34 -24.06
N GLN A 130 -51.78 44.17 -24.31
CA GLN A 130 -51.98 45.60 -24.63
C GLN A 130 -52.46 45.83 -26.07
N GLN A 131 -52.19 44.90 -26.99
CA GLN A 131 -52.61 44.98 -28.39
C GLN A 131 -53.99 44.36 -28.67
N GLN A 132 -54.69 43.84 -27.65
CA GLN A 132 -56.10 43.46 -27.83
C GLN A 132 -56.94 44.74 -27.96
N PRO A 133 -57.59 45.02 -29.11
CA PRO A 133 -58.60 46.06 -29.17
C PRO A 133 -59.67 45.72 -28.13
N ALA A 134 -60.13 46.73 -27.39
CA ALA A 134 -61.15 46.60 -26.36
C ALA A 134 -62.48 46.12 -26.96
N PHE A 135 -62.61 44.83 -27.23
CA PHE A 135 -63.90 44.21 -27.49
C PHE A 135 -64.51 43.83 -26.14
N GLN A 136 -65.49 44.64 -25.72
CA GLN A 136 -66.37 44.31 -24.61
C GLN A 136 -67.21 43.09 -25.02
N PRO A 137 -67.16 41.96 -24.29
CA PRO A 137 -68.07 40.85 -24.56
C PRO A 137 -69.43 41.16 -23.94
N LEU A 138 -70.44 41.36 -24.78
CA LEU A 138 -71.84 41.29 -24.37
C LEU A 138 -72.16 39.81 -24.03
N VAL A 139 -72.43 39.58 -22.75
CA VAL A 139 -73.22 38.51 -22.09
C VAL A 139 -73.65 37.29 -22.94
N ALA A 140 -73.32 36.08 -22.47
CA ALA A 140 -74.27 34.95 -22.40
C ALA A 140 -73.76 33.88 -21.42
N ALA A 141 -74.47 33.71 -20.30
CA ALA A 141 -74.27 32.60 -19.40
C ALA A 141 -74.66 31.29 -20.09
N ALA A 142 -73.67 30.45 -20.40
CA ALA A 142 -73.89 29.07 -20.83
C ALA A 142 -72.99 28.14 -20.03
N ARG A 143 -73.65 27.36 -19.18
CA ARG A 143 -73.13 26.27 -18.34
C ARG A 143 -72.81 25.05 -19.21
N ALA A 144 -71.54 24.63 -19.27
CA ALA A 144 -71.12 23.28 -19.68
C ALA A 144 -69.64 23.07 -19.27
N GLN A 145 -69.39 22.27 -18.24
CA GLN A 145 -68.81 20.91 -18.32
C GLN A 145 -67.33 20.85 -18.75
N SER A 146 -66.48 20.51 -17.78
CA SER A 146 -65.07 20.15 -17.93
C SER A 146 -64.83 19.00 -18.90
N PRO A 147 -63.63 18.96 -19.50
CA PRO A 147 -62.86 17.72 -19.45
C PRO A 147 -61.45 17.92 -18.87
N ALA A 148 -61.01 16.84 -18.23
CA ALA A 148 -59.78 16.62 -17.49
C ALA A 148 -58.50 17.25 -18.06
N GLN A 149 -57.73 17.87 -17.17
CA GLN A 149 -56.32 18.20 -17.43
C GLN A 149 -55.49 16.90 -17.46
N PRO A 150 -54.64 16.66 -18.47
CA PRO A 150 -53.64 15.62 -18.40
C PRO A 150 -52.51 16.09 -17.47
N THR A 151 -52.47 15.55 -16.25
CA THR A 151 -51.32 15.71 -15.36
C THR A 151 -50.15 14.93 -15.96
N MET A 152 -49.22 15.64 -16.61
CA MET A 152 -47.89 15.09 -16.92
C MET A 152 -47.19 14.78 -15.58
N ARG A 153 -47.27 13.51 -15.16
CA ARG A 153 -46.39 12.96 -14.13
C ARG A 153 -44.98 12.90 -14.72
N VAL A 154 -44.15 13.86 -14.35
CA VAL A 154 -42.70 13.75 -14.52
C VAL A 154 -42.21 12.62 -13.62
N ALA A 155 -41.49 11.66 -14.20
CA ALA A 155 -40.85 10.59 -13.44
C ALA A 155 -39.77 11.20 -12.53
N ASN A 156 -40.04 11.27 -11.23
CA ASN A 156 -38.99 11.47 -10.24
C ASN A 156 -38.11 10.22 -10.22
N VAL A 157 -36.95 10.29 -10.87
CA VAL A 157 -35.88 9.30 -10.68
C VAL A 157 -35.17 9.68 -9.37
N SER A 158 -35.58 9.06 -8.26
CA SER A 158 -34.79 9.15 -7.02
C SER A 158 -33.63 8.17 -7.12
N TYR A 159 -32.41 8.69 -7.29
CA TYR A 159 -31.21 7.94 -6.95
C TYR A 159 -31.15 7.87 -5.42
N GLY A 160 -31.74 6.81 -4.87
CA GLY A 160 -31.65 6.51 -3.45
C GLY A 160 -30.20 6.21 -3.11
N TRP A 161 -29.52 7.15 -2.45
CA TRP A 161 -28.33 6.83 -1.68
C TRP A 161 -28.81 6.10 -0.42
N GLY A 162 -28.37 4.85 -0.30
CA GLY A 162 -28.81 3.91 0.73
C GLY A 162 -28.70 4.47 2.15
N VAL A 163 -29.61 3.98 2.98
CA VAL A 163 -29.69 4.21 4.43
C VAL A 163 -28.55 3.45 5.12
N LEU A 164 -27.96 4.09 6.14
CA LEU A 164 -26.95 3.55 7.05
C LEU A 164 -27.48 2.37 7.89
#